data_AF-A0A349DT34-F1
#
_entry.id   AF-A0A349DT34-F1
#
_cell.length_a   1.000
_cell.length_b   1.000
_cell.length_c   1.000
_cell.angle_alpha   90.00
_cell.angle_beta   90.00
_cell.angle_gamma   90.00
#
_symmetry.space_group_name_H-M   'P 1'
#
loop_
_entity.id
_entity.type
_entity.pdbx_description
1 polymer ?
#
loop_
_entity_poly.entity_id
_entity_poly.type
_entity_poly.pdbx_seq_one_letter_code
_entity_poly.pdbx_strand_id
1 'polypeptide(L)'
;MIALLLASTWVYIAANFPNSKSVTKEGPPNFQLMKKKSKFKNLKKFDLSKTIPCQFEGYQAMTKAEFNRLSLPLKAQKVLLRNDRFKEDAFYYYAFQENLNGNYGIVIFSCLEGMGNELTCLVYSKQGTYQGIEVLAYNGADMDMVWNMKGTFGTKGKYKFEYKKYLGTENQVCEWYKASLKFSENGTIASSDTTYRVKEDPNVPCSEKKFKKKN
;
A
#
# COMPACT_ATOMS: atom_id res chain seq x y z
N MET A 1 -31.53 55.84 -15.06
CA MET A 1 -30.61 55.48 -16.15
C MET A 1 -29.38 54.86 -15.50
N ILE A 2 -28.96 53.67 -15.99
CA ILE A 2 -27.73 52.93 -15.63
C ILE A 2 -27.72 52.26 -14.24
N ALA A 3 -28.20 51.02 -14.20
CA ALA A 3 -27.71 49.98 -13.27
C ALA A 3 -27.97 48.58 -13.88
N LEU A 4 -27.61 48.41 -15.15
CA LEU A 4 -27.63 47.12 -15.85
C LEU A 4 -26.18 46.67 -16.02
N LEU A 5 -25.56 46.14 -14.95
CA LEU A 5 -24.22 45.52 -15.01
C LEU A 5 -23.80 44.84 -13.69
N LEU A 6 -24.70 44.09 -13.02
CA LEU A 6 -24.29 43.25 -11.87
C LEU A 6 -24.93 41.85 -11.84
N ALA A 7 -25.49 41.39 -12.96
CA ALA A 7 -26.10 40.05 -13.06
C ALA A 7 -25.18 38.97 -13.66
N SER A 8 -23.90 39.27 -13.96
CA SER A 8 -23.00 38.31 -14.64
C SER A 8 -21.86 37.76 -13.78
N THR A 9 -21.70 38.16 -12.51
CA THR A 9 -20.62 37.66 -11.65
C THR A 9 -21.03 36.55 -10.68
N TRP A 10 -22.34 36.32 -10.50
CA TRP A 10 -22.84 35.30 -9.56
C TRP A 10 -23.06 33.92 -10.19
N VAL A 11 -22.85 33.77 -11.49
CA VAL A 11 -22.92 32.46 -12.19
C VAL A 11 -21.54 31.80 -12.31
N TYR A 12 -20.44 32.54 -12.11
CA TYR A 12 -19.08 32.00 -12.27
C TYR A 12 -18.47 31.40 -10.99
N ILE A 13 -19.00 31.72 -9.80
CA ILE A 13 -18.44 31.23 -8.52
C ILE A 13 -19.07 29.88 -8.11
N ALA A 14 -20.23 29.51 -8.65
CA ALA A 14 -20.83 28.19 -8.44
C ALA A 14 -20.17 27.06 -9.27
N ALA A 15 -19.27 27.38 -10.20
CA ALA A 15 -18.66 26.42 -11.12
C ALA A 15 -17.29 25.87 -10.69
N ASN A 16 -16.62 26.48 -9.70
CA ASN A 16 -15.22 26.12 -9.37
C ASN A 16 -14.98 25.55 -7.97
N PHE A 17 -16.02 25.29 -7.19
CA PHE A 17 -15.88 24.52 -5.96
C PHE A 17 -16.98 23.45 -5.90
N PRO A 18 -16.68 22.19 -6.27
CA PRO A 18 -17.52 21.11 -5.83
C PRO A 18 -17.38 21.05 -4.31
N ASN A 19 -18.41 21.56 -3.63
CA ASN A 19 -18.76 21.20 -2.26
C ASN A 19 -18.65 19.68 -2.17
N SER A 20 -17.56 19.18 -1.61
CA SER A 20 -17.31 17.75 -1.45
C SER A 20 -18.22 17.21 -0.35
N LYS A 21 -19.53 17.13 -0.65
CA LYS A 21 -20.37 16.12 -0.02
C LYS A 21 -19.66 14.80 -0.29
N SER A 22 -19.18 14.15 0.76
CA SER A 22 -18.61 12.81 0.70
C SER A 22 -19.55 11.94 -0.12
N VAL A 23 -19.17 11.67 -1.37
CA VAL A 23 -19.95 10.83 -2.24
C VAL A 23 -19.81 9.42 -1.68
N THR A 24 -20.73 9.03 -0.81
CA THR A 24 -21.08 7.63 -0.59
C THR A 24 -21.64 7.11 -1.89
N LYS A 25 -20.75 6.76 -2.83
CA LYS A 25 -21.09 6.02 -4.03
C LYS A 25 -21.15 4.56 -3.64
N GLU A 26 -22.38 4.06 -3.64
CA GLU A 26 -22.76 2.68 -3.35
C GLU A 26 -22.19 1.72 -4.40
N GLY A 27 -21.75 0.56 -3.91
CA GLY A 27 -21.34 -0.58 -4.72
C GLY A 27 -19.89 -0.99 -4.47
N PRO A 28 -19.61 -2.27 -4.14
CA PRO A 28 -18.24 -2.74 -4.05
C PRO A 28 -17.53 -2.65 -5.42
N PRO A 29 -16.19 -2.58 -5.45
CA PRO A 29 -15.44 -2.60 -6.70
C PRO A 29 -15.89 -3.79 -7.58
N ASN A 30 -16.19 -3.57 -8.87
CA ASN A 30 -16.53 -4.66 -9.78
C ASN A 30 -15.26 -5.45 -10.16
N PHE A 31 -14.91 -6.39 -9.29
CA PHE A 31 -13.66 -7.16 -9.34
C PHE A 31 -13.49 -7.93 -10.66
N GLN A 32 -14.58 -8.49 -11.20
CA GLN A 32 -14.53 -9.23 -12.47
C GLN A 32 -14.23 -8.31 -13.67
N LEU A 33 -14.82 -7.11 -13.68
CA LEU A 33 -14.56 -6.13 -14.74
C LEU A 33 -13.13 -5.59 -14.67
N MET A 34 -12.63 -5.30 -13.47
CA MET A 34 -11.26 -4.82 -13.28
C MET A 34 -10.23 -5.91 -13.62
N LYS A 35 -10.50 -7.17 -13.25
CA LYS A 35 -9.66 -8.34 -13.60
C LYS A 35 -9.54 -8.53 -15.12
N LYS A 36 -10.63 -8.36 -15.88
CA LYS A 36 -10.61 -8.48 -17.35
C LYS A 36 -9.80 -7.36 -18.03
N LYS A 37 -9.71 -6.20 -17.39
CA LYS A 37 -9.03 -5.02 -17.93
C LYS A 37 -7.57 -4.90 -17.51
N SER A 38 -7.14 -5.61 -16.47
CA SER A 38 -5.75 -5.58 -16.01
C SER A 38 -4.96 -6.79 -16.47
N LYS A 39 -3.68 -6.58 -16.83
CA LYS A 39 -2.69 -7.66 -17.10
C LYS A 39 -2.21 -8.33 -15.81
N PHE A 40 -3.10 -8.44 -14.83
CA PHE A 40 -2.80 -8.84 -13.48
C PHE A 40 -2.37 -10.31 -13.39
N LYS A 41 -1.30 -10.57 -12.64
CA LYS A 41 -0.86 -11.91 -12.26
C LYS A 41 -1.15 -12.15 -10.78
N ASN A 42 -1.83 -13.24 -10.43
CA ASN A 42 -2.08 -13.60 -9.03
C ASN A 42 -0.78 -14.03 -8.34
N LEU A 43 -0.13 -13.09 -7.64
CA LEU A 43 1.17 -13.29 -7.04
C LEU A 43 1.04 -13.99 -5.69
N LYS A 44 1.76 -15.09 -5.50
CA LYS A 44 1.88 -15.72 -4.17
C LYS A 44 3.02 -15.11 -3.36
N LYS A 45 4.04 -14.59 -4.03
CA LYS A 45 5.25 -14.03 -3.42
C LYS A 45 5.30 -12.53 -3.70
N PHE A 46 5.53 -11.76 -2.65
CA PHE A 46 5.68 -10.31 -2.69
C PHE A 46 7.07 -9.99 -2.16
N ASP A 47 7.93 -9.48 -3.02
CA ASP A 47 9.35 -9.26 -2.73
C ASP A 47 9.83 -8.07 -3.56
N LEU A 48 10.08 -6.95 -2.88
CA LEU A 48 10.54 -5.71 -3.51
C LEU A 48 12.07 -5.59 -3.53
N SER A 49 12.81 -6.57 -2.98
CA SER A 49 14.25 -6.44 -2.75
C SER A 49 15.08 -6.25 -4.02
N LYS A 50 14.58 -6.71 -5.17
CA LYS A 50 15.24 -6.61 -6.47
C LYS A 50 14.53 -5.69 -7.45
N THR A 51 13.54 -4.96 -6.98
CA THR A 51 12.67 -4.16 -7.83
C THR A 51 13.30 -2.80 -8.07
N ILE A 52 13.39 -2.41 -9.34
CA ILE A 52 13.76 -1.05 -9.73
C ILE A 52 12.65 -0.11 -9.23
N PRO A 53 12.98 0.99 -8.54
CA PRO A 53 11.98 1.96 -8.10
C PRO A 53 11.00 2.32 -9.22
N CYS A 54 9.72 2.29 -8.89
CA CYS A 54 8.62 2.65 -9.79
C CYS A 54 8.43 1.76 -11.04
N GLN A 55 9.00 0.55 -11.10
CA GLN A 55 8.71 -0.43 -12.16
C GLN A 55 8.37 -1.82 -11.57
N PHE A 56 7.12 -2.26 -11.71
CA PHE A 56 6.68 -3.58 -11.25
C PHE A 56 5.99 -4.39 -12.34
N GLU A 57 6.51 -5.59 -12.63
CA GLU A 57 5.91 -6.48 -13.61
C GLU A 57 4.54 -7.01 -13.13
N GLY A 58 3.52 -6.94 -13.99
CA GLY A 58 2.17 -7.45 -13.69
C GLY A 58 1.27 -6.48 -12.93
N TYR A 59 1.70 -5.23 -12.75
CA TYR A 59 0.91 -4.15 -12.15
C TYR A 59 0.54 -3.12 -13.21
N GLN A 60 -0.67 -2.56 -13.12
CA GLN A 60 -1.15 -1.53 -14.02
C GLN A 60 -1.10 -0.17 -13.34
N ALA A 61 -0.55 0.83 -14.00
CA ALA A 61 -0.60 2.21 -13.52
C ALA A 61 -2.05 2.68 -13.37
N MET A 62 -2.37 3.35 -12.27
CA MET A 62 -3.68 3.92 -12.02
C MET A 62 -3.69 5.40 -12.36
N THR A 63 -4.69 5.82 -13.12
CA THR A 63 -5.11 7.22 -13.13
C THR A 63 -5.76 7.58 -11.79
N LYS A 64 -5.75 8.87 -11.43
CA LYS A 64 -6.48 9.38 -10.25
C LYS A 64 -7.96 9.00 -10.26
N ALA A 65 -8.58 8.98 -11.44
CA ALA A 65 -9.98 8.57 -11.59
C ALA A 65 -10.20 7.09 -11.27
N GLU A 66 -9.30 6.20 -11.69
CA GLU A 66 -9.35 4.77 -11.36
C GLU A 66 -9.11 4.53 -9.87
N PHE A 67 -8.14 5.21 -9.27
CA PHE A 67 -7.92 5.18 -7.84
C PHE A 67 -9.17 5.62 -7.06
N ASN A 68 -9.79 6.73 -7.44
CA ASN A 68 -11.01 7.23 -6.79
C ASN A 68 -12.21 6.27 -6.94
N ARG A 69 -12.28 5.49 -8.03
CA ARG A 69 -13.33 4.47 -8.22
C ARG A 69 -13.20 3.28 -7.27
N LEU A 70 -12.05 3.12 -6.60
CA LEU A 70 -11.92 2.11 -5.54
C LEU A 70 -12.76 2.45 -4.30
N SER A 71 -13.25 3.70 -4.20
CA SER A 71 -14.13 4.18 -3.12
C SER A 71 -13.59 3.77 -1.75
N LEU A 72 -12.29 3.98 -1.57
CA LEU A 72 -11.57 3.54 -0.38
C LEU A 72 -12.17 4.19 0.87
N PRO A 73 -12.36 3.46 1.98
CA PRO A 73 -12.71 4.08 3.25
C PRO A 73 -11.66 5.10 3.67
N LEU A 74 -12.07 6.13 4.42
CA LEU A 74 -11.20 7.21 4.88
C LEU A 74 -9.90 6.69 5.54
N LYS A 75 -9.99 5.61 6.31
CA LYS A 75 -8.83 4.97 6.96
C LYS A 75 -7.82 4.44 5.94
N ALA A 76 -8.28 3.80 4.87
CA ALA A 76 -7.41 3.30 3.80
C ALA A 76 -6.81 4.45 3.00
N GLN A 77 -7.58 5.50 2.73
CA GLN A 77 -7.09 6.71 2.05
C GLN A 77 -5.94 7.37 2.84
N LYS A 78 -6.08 7.52 4.16
CA LYS A 78 -5.03 8.11 5.01
C LYS A 78 -3.71 7.34 4.98
N VAL A 79 -3.77 6.01 4.98
CA VAL A 79 -2.58 5.15 4.93
C VAL A 79 -1.93 5.20 3.54
N LEU A 80 -2.74 5.08 2.49
CA LEU A 80 -2.23 4.97 1.12
C LEU A 80 -1.77 6.29 0.52
N LEU A 81 -2.42 7.41 0.88
CA LEU A 81 -2.17 8.69 0.22
C LEU A 81 -1.13 9.55 0.93
N ARG A 82 -0.74 9.24 2.18
CA ARG A 82 0.20 9.98 3.07
C ARG A 82 -0.01 11.52 3.19
N ASN A 83 -0.87 12.11 2.38
CA ASN A 83 -1.21 13.51 2.22
C ASN A 83 -2.57 13.57 1.50
N ASP A 84 -3.42 14.55 1.82
CA ASP A 84 -4.72 14.75 1.14
C ASP A 84 -4.57 15.14 -0.35
N ARG A 85 -3.33 15.25 -0.83
CA ARG A 85 -2.97 15.51 -2.22
C ARG A 85 -2.28 14.27 -2.77
N PHE A 86 -3.01 13.54 -3.61
CA PHE A 86 -2.42 12.69 -4.64
C PHE A 86 -1.49 13.58 -5.48
N LYS A 87 -0.21 13.64 -5.12
CA LYS A 87 0.79 14.44 -5.85
C LYS A 87 1.08 13.74 -7.17
N GLU A 88 1.26 14.53 -8.21
CA GLU A 88 1.59 14.07 -9.56
C GLU A 88 2.92 13.29 -9.62
N ASP A 89 3.73 13.37 -8.55
CA ASP A 89 5.02 12.68 -8.38
C ASP A 89 4.90 11.27 -7.76
N ALA A 90 3.71 10.81 -7.40
CA ALA A 90 3.48 9.47 -6.83
C ALA A 90 2.79 8.56 -7.86
N PHE A 91 3.52 7.56 -8.35
CA PHE A 91 2.95 6.55 -9.23
C PHE A 91 2.27 5.46 -8.40
N TYR A 92 0.96 5.32 -8.55
CA TYR A 92 0.20 4.23 -7.96
C TYR A 92 -0.07 3.18 -9.01
N TYR A 93 0.26 1.93 -8.70
CA TYR A 93 -0.09 0.80 -9.53
C TYR A 93 -0.96 -0.15 -8.74
N TYR A 94 -1.77 -0.95 -9.42
CA TYR A 94 -2.60 -1.94 -8.75
C TYR A 94 -2.52 -3.33 -9.38
N ALA A 95 -2.77 -4.30 -8.52
CA ALA A 95 -2.92 -5.70 -8.79
C ALA A 95 -4.05 -6.24 -7.90
N PHE A 96 -4.65 -7.36 -8.26
CA PHE A 96 -5.57 -8.06 -7.36
C PHE A 96 -4.80 -9.05 -6.47
N GLN A 97 -5.47 -9.66 -5.52
CA GLN A 97 -5.00 -10.88 -4.87
C GLN A 97 -6.23 -11.74 -4.68
N GLU A 98 -6.27 -12.86 -5.40
CA GLU A 98 -7.42 -13.75 -5.27
C GLU A 98 -7.25 -14.67 -4.07
N ASN A 99 -8.38 -15.00 -3.45
CA ASN A 99 -8.52 -16.03 -2.43
C ASN A 99 -7.67 -15.77 -1.17
N LEU A 100 -7.86 -14.59 -0.57
CA LEU A 100 -7.46 -14.30 0.81
C LEU A 100 -8.39 -15.03 1.79
N ASN A 101 -8.39 -16.36 1.71
CA ASN A 101 -9.30 -17.25 2.44
C ASN A 101 -10.78 -16.92 2.15
N GLY A 102 -11.14 -16.85 0.87
CA GLY A 102 -12.49 -16.48 0.43
C GLY A 102 -12.75 -14.97 0.30
N ASN A 103 -11.83 -14.10 0.74
CA ASN A 103 -11.90 -12.65 0.52
C ASN A 103 -11.15 -12.21 -0.75
N TYR A 104 -11.42 -10.97 -1.18
CA TYR A 104 -10.70 -10.29 -2.26
C TYR A 104 -9.65 -9.33 -1.70
N GLY A 105 -8.45 -9.35 -2.28
CA GLY A 105 -7.44 -8.33 -2.05
C GLY A 105 -7.29 -7.40 -3.24
N ILE A 106 -7.15 -6.10 -3.01
CA ILE A 106 -6.62 -5.13 -3.96
C ILE A 106 -5.24 -4.75 -3.44
N VAL A 107 -4.19 -5.11 -4.17
CA VAL A 107 -2.81 -4.76 -3.84
C VAL A 107 -2.45 -3.49 -4.59
N ILE A 108 -2.13 -2.43 -3.84
CA ILE A 108 -1.68 -1.16 -4.36
C ILE A 108 -0.18 -1.07 -4.15
N PHE A 109 0.54 -0.79 -5.23
CA PHE A 109 1.93 -0.39 -5.20
C PHE A 109 2.00 1.13 -5.13
N SER A 110 2.64 1.62 -4.07
CA SER A 110 2.98 3.03 -3.91
C SER A 110 4.49 3.19 -4.06
N CYS A 111 4.91 3.98 -5.05
CA CYS A 111 6.31 4.37 -5.22
C CYS A 111 6.51 5.81 -4.72
N LEU A 112 7.49 6.00 -3.84
CA LEU A 112 8.05 7.31 -3.52
C LEU A 112 9.45 7.35 -4.12
N GLU A 113 9.60 8.07 -5.23
CA GLU A 113 10.88 8.21 -5.92
C GLU A 113 11.95 8.71 -4.95
N GLY A 114 13.11 8.05 -4.95
CA GLY A 114 14.23 8.35 -4.05
C GLY A 114 14.07 7.90 -2.59
N MET A 115 12.91 7.35 -2.18
CA MET A 115 12.68 6.91 -0.78
C MET A 115 12.39 5.41 -0.66
N GLY A 116 11.51 4.87 -1.50
CA GLY A 116 11.14 3.45 -1.42
C GLY A 116 9.84 3.08 -2.11
N ASN A 117 9.51 1.79 -2.06
CA ASN A 117 8.29 1.24 -2.60
C ASN A 117 7.56 0.41 -1.54
N GLU A 118 6.23 0.39 -1.62
CA GLU A 118 5.36 -0.35 -0.71
C GLU A 118 4.26 -1.06 -1.50
N LEU A 119 3.99 -2.31 -1.14
CA LEU A 119 2.84 -3.10 -1.62
C LEU A 119 1.85 -3.27 -0.47
N THR A 120 0.73 -2.59 -0.57
CA THR A 120 -0.31 -2.55 0.46
C THR A 120 -1.58 -3.22 -0.05
N CYS A 121 -2.07 -4.20 0.70
CA CYS A 121 -3.27 -4.95 0.38
C CYS A 121 -4.48 -4.42 1.13
N LEU A 122 -5.51 -4.05 0.38
CA LEU A 122 -6.83 -3.73 0.85
C LEU A 122 -7.71 -4.97 0.76
N VAL A 123 -8.28 -5.39 1.88
CA VAL A 123 -9.09 -6.61 1.98
C VAL A 123 -10.56 -6.27 1.94
N TYR A 124 -11.30 -6.99 1.11
CA TYR A 124 -12.74 -6.87 0.95
C TYR A 124 -13.40 -8.25 1.05
N SER A 125 -14.56 -8.31 1.71
CA SER A 125 -15.41 -9.50 1.73
C SER A 125 -15.93 -9.87 0.34
N LYS A 126 -16.58 -11.04 0.20
CA LYS A 126 -17.21 -11.45 -1.07
C LYS A 126 -18.30 -10.48 -1.55
N GLN A 127 -19.00 -9.87 -0.60
CA GLN A 127 -20.01 -8.83 -0.79
C GLN A 127 -19.37 -7.45 -1.03
N GLY A 128 -18.04 -7.39 -0.92
CA GLY A 128 -17.20 -6.23 -1.18
C GLY A 128 -17.26 -5.12 -0.13
N THR A 129 -17.73 -5.44 1.07
CA THR A 129 -17.46 -4.65 2.28
C THR A 129 -15.97 -4.66 2.59
N TYR A 130 -15.38 -3.49 2.85
CA TYR A 130 -14.00 -3.35 3.30
C TYR A 130 -13.79 -3.98 4.69
N GLN A 131 -12.71 -4.75 4.83
CA GLN A 131 -12.38 -5.52 6.02
C GLN A 131 -11.08 -5.05 6.69
N GLY A 132 -10.11 -4.59 5.90
CA GLY A 132 -8.82 -4.19 6.46
C GLY A 132 -7.79 -3.78 5.41
N ILE A 133 -6.64 -3.35 5.91
CA ILE A 133 -5.47 -2.95 5.12
C ILE A 133 -4.23 -3.52 5.78
N GLU A 134 -3.28 -3.96 4.96
CA GLU A 134 -2.06 -4.59 5.44
C GLU A 134 -0.91 -4.41 4.46
N VAL A 135 0.31 -4.19 4.96
CA VAL A 135 1.49 -4.10 4.10
C VAL A 135 1.99 -5.52 3.82
N LEU A 136 2.11 -5.88 2.54
CA LEU A 136 2.61 -7.18 2.11
C LEU A 136 4.13 -7.15 1.88
N ALA A 137 4.64 -6.10 1.25
CA ALA A 137 6.07 -5.95 1.05
C ALA A 137 6.43 -4.46 1.04
N TYR A 138 7.66 -4.15 1.41
CA TYR A 138 8.18 -2.80 1.27
C TYR A 138 9.70 -2.88 1.04
N ASN A 139 10.27 -1.92 0.32
CA ASN A 139 11.70 -1.65 0.31
C ASN A 139 11.90 -0.13 0.43
N GLY A 140 12.92 0.29 1.14
CA GLY A 140 13.22 1.72 1.26
C GLY A 140 14.61 1.95 1.79
N ALA A 141 15.13 3.14 1.53
CA ALA A 141 16.43 3.56 2.03
C ALA A 141 16.44 5.04 2.39
N ASP A 142 17.19 5.38 3.43
CA ASP A 142 17.40 6.75 3.90
C ASP A 142 18.72 6.80 4.68
N MET A 143 19.62 7.73 4.39
CA MET A 143 20.90 7.92 5.10
C MET A 143 21.64 6.58 5.41
N ASP A 144 21.87 5.77 4.36
CA ASP A 144 22.45 4.41 4.39
C ASP A 144 21.65 3.34 5.15
N MET A 145 20.58 3.70 5.84
CA MET A 145 19.65 2.75 6.41
C MET A 145 18.79 2.15 5.32
N VAL A 146 18.70 0.83 5.28
CA VAL A 146 17.87 0.10 4.33
C VAL A 146 16.90 -0.78 5.10
N TRP A 147 15.65 -0.75 4.67
CA TRP A 147 14.58 -1.57 5.21
C TRP A 147 14.00 -2.41 4.08
N ASN A 148 13.73 -3.68 4.37
CA ASN A 148 13.07 -4.58 3.44
C ASN A 148 12.09 -5.50 4.16
N MET A 149 10.90 -5.62 3.60
CA MET A 149 9.95 -6.67 3.93
C MET A 149 9.53 -7.41 2.68
N LYS A 150 9.53 -8.73 2.80
CA LYS A 150 9.03 -9.64 1.78
C LYS A 150 8.18 -10.71 2.44
N GLY A 151 7.25 -11.26 1.69
CA GLY A 151 6.41 -12.33 2.19
C GLY A 151 5.77 -13.17 1.12
N THR A 152 5.03 -14.18 1.57
CA THR A 152 4.45 -15.20 0.71
C THR A 152 3.14 -15.71 1.31
N PHE A 153 2.12 -15.81 0.46
CA PHE A 153 0.86 -16.48 0.79
C PHE A 153 1.04 -18.00 0.80
N GLY A 154 0.62 -18.60 1.90
CA GLY A 154 0.39 -20.03 2.05
C GLY A 154 -1.10 -20.38 2.00
N THR A 155 -1.42 -21.60 2.42
CA THR A 155 -2.78 -22.12 2.46
C THR A 155 -3.67 -21.36 3.47
N LYS A 156 -4.99 -21.35 3.23
CA LYS A 156 -6.01 -20.82 4.17
C LYS A 156 -5.75 -19.37 4.60
N GLY A 157 -5.34 -18.53 3.65
CA GLY A 157 -5.05 -17.11 3.88
C GLY A 157 -3.92 -16.83 4.87
N LYS A 158 -3.00 -17.77 5.10
CA LYS A 158 -1.81 -17.49 5.91
C LYS A 158 -0.79 -16.72 5.07
N TYR A 159 -0.35 -15.56 5.53
CA TYR A 159 0.72 -14.78 4.92
C TYR A 159 1.95 -14.82 5.82
N LYS A 160 3.09 -15.32 5.34
CA LYS A 160 4.34 -15.33 6.10
C LYS A 160 5.25 -14.25 5.57
N PHE A 161 5.89 -13.48 6.44
CA PHE A 161 6.78 -12.41 6.01
C PHE A 161 8.05 -12.35 6.86
N GLU A 162 9.06 -11.73 6.28
CA GLU A 162 10.37 -11.47 6.85
C GLU A 162 10.67 -9.98 6.68
N TYR A 163 11.05 -9.35 7.79
CA TYR A 163 11.47 -7.96 7.87
C TYR A 163 12.95 -7.91 8.18
N LYS A 164 13.69 -7.04 7.49
CA LYS A 164 15.10 -6.76 7.76
C LYS A 164 15.36 -5.26 7.69
N LYS A 165 16.11 -4.75 8.65
CA LYS A 165 16.67 -3.40 8.70
C LYS A 165 18.18 -3.51 8.88
N TYR A 166 18.94 -2.88 8.01
CA TYR A 166 20.40 -2.90 8.02
C TYR A 166 21.01 -1.55 7.59
N LEU A 167 22.24 -1.30 8.02
CA LEU A 167 23.00 -0.09 7.69
C LEU A 167 24.03 -0.40 6.60
N GLY A 168 23.94 0.24 5.44
CA GLY A 168 24.86 0.10 4.31
C GLY A 168 24.75 -1.24 3.59
N THR A 169 25.06 -2.35 4.27
CA THR A 169 25.10 -3.70 3.68
C THR A 169 24.22 -4.71 4.43
N GLU A 170 23.75 -5.76 3.74
CA GLU A 170 22.90 -6.81 4.33
C GLU A 170 23.56 -7.57 5.51
N ASN A 171 24.86 -7.44 5.71
CA ASN A 171 25.58 -8.05 6.83
C ASN A 171 25.48 -7.21 8.12
N GLN A 172 25.12 -5.94 8.02
CA GLN A 172 25.03 -4.99 9.13
C GLN A 172 23.58 -4.87 9.63
N VAL A 173 23.00 -6.02 9.98
CA VAL A 173 21.59 -6.12 10.41
C VAL A 173 21.42 -5.62 11.84
N CYS A 174 20.53 -4.66 12.04
CA CYS A 174 20.19 -4.17 13.37
C CYS A 174 18.80 -4.57 13.85
N GLU A 175 17.91 -4.95 12.93
CA GLU A 175 16.63 -5.59 13.23
C GLU A 175 16.31 -6.63 12.16
N TRP A 176 15.90 -7.82 12.61
CA TRP A 176 15.44 -8.88 11.74
C TRP A 176 14.43 -9.75 12.48
N TYR A 177 13.23 -9.88 11.92
CA TYR A 177 12.22 -10.79 12.43
C TYR A 177 11.46 -11.48 11.31
N LYS A 178 10.79 -12.57 11.70
CA LYS A 178 9.82 -13.28 10.87
C LYS A 178 8.49 -13.32 11.61
N ALA A 179 7.42 -13.08 10.89
CA ALA A 179 6.07 -13.08 11.43
C ALA A 179 5.08 -13.64 10.40
N SER A 180 3.83 -13.80 10.82
CA SER A 180 2.77 -14.20 9.90
C SER A 180 1.45 -13.52 10.24
N LEU A 181 0.62 -13.39 9.22
CA LEU A 181 -0.75 -12.90 9.31
C LEU A 181 -1.69 -14.01 8.86
N LYS A 182 -2.92 -13.98 9.36
CA LYS A 182 -4.00 -14.84 8.92
C LYS A 182 -5.17 -13.99 8.48
N PHE A 183 -5.50 -14.07 7.19
CA PHE A 183 -6.73 -13.56 6.63
C PHE A 183 -7.84 -14.59 6.88
N SER A 184 -8.76 -14.28 7.78
CA SER A 184 -9.86 -15.18 8.16
C SER A 184 -11.03 -15.06 7.18
N GLU A 185 -11.86 -16.09 7.07
CA GLU A 185 -12.98 -16.11 6.11
C GLU A 185 -14.00 -14.99 6.37
N ASN A 186 -14.12 -14.56 7.63
CA ASN A 186 -14.96 -13.44 8.06
C ASN A 186 -14.33 -12.05 7.80
N GLY A 187 -13.15 -11.99 7.19
CA GLY A 187 -12.45 -10.74 6.87
C GLY A 187 -11.47 -10.24 7.92
N THR A 188 -11.44 -10.82 9.13
CA THR A 188 -10.51 -10.39 10.18
C THR A 188 -9.06 -10.75 9.80
N ILE A 189 -8.15 -9.80 9.98
CA ILE A 189 -6.70 -9.97 9.82
C ILE A 189 -6.11 -10.15 11.22
N ALA A 190 -5.49 -11.30 11.47
CA ALA A 190 -4.87 -11.60 12.76
C ALA A 190 -3.36 -11.79 12.61
N SER A 191 -2.58 -11.06 13.40
CA SER A 191 -1.13 -11.23 13.47
C SER A 191 -0.77 -12.37 14.41
N SER A 192 0.19 -13.19 14.01
CA SER A 192 0.85 -14.16 14.88
C SER A 192 1.99 -13.50 15.66
N ASP A 193 2.51 -14.23 16.65
CA ASP A 193 3.73 -13.82 17.34
C ASP A 193 4.90 -13.58 16.37
N THR A 194 5.68 -12.55 16.69
CA THR A 194 6.88 -12.16 15.96
C THR A 194 8.08 -12.92 16.50
N THR A 195 8.79 -13.64 15.63
CA THR A 195 10.04 -14.31 15.98
C THR A 195 11.23 -13.44 15.58
N TYR A 196 11.85 -12.78 16.56
CA TYR A 196 13.05 -11.98 16.35
C TYR A 196 14.28 -12.89 16.17
N ARG A 197 15.07 -12.59 15.14
CA ARG A 197 16.44 -13.12 14.94
C ARG A 197 17.48 -12.13 15.42
N VAL A 198 17.23 -10.85 15.18
CA VAL A 198 17.98 -9.72 15.72
C VAL A 198 16.95 -8.69 16.17
N LYS A 199 17.02 -8.26 17.44
CA LYS A 199 16.15 -7.21 17.97
C LYS A 199 16.94 -5.89 18.00
N GLU A 200 16.29 -4.79 17.64
CA GLU A 200 16.89 -3.47 17.80
C GLU A 200 17.13 -3.21 19.30
N ASP A 201 18.29 -2.66 19.63
CA ASP A 201 18.56 -2.28 21.02
C ASP A 201 17.88 -0.93 21.22
N PRO A 202 16.92 -0.80 22.16
CA PRO A 202 16.20 0.46 22.33
C PRO A 202 17.11 1.62 22.74
N ASN A 203 18.30 1.34 23.29
CA ASN A 203 19.23 2.36 23.76
C ASN A 203 20.30 2.74 22.73
N VAL A 204 20.43 1.98 21.63
CA VAL A 204 21.47 2.21 20.62
C VAL A 204 20.84 2.21 19.23
N PRO A 205 20.70 3.39 18.59
CA PRO A 205 20.22 3.50 17.23
C PRO A 205 21.03 2.64 16.26
N CYS A 206 20.37 2.13 15.22
CA CYS A 206 21.03 1.28 14.23
C CYS A 206 22.30 1.91 13.61
N SER A 207 22.28 3.22 13.37
CA SER A 207 23.43 4.00 12.84
C SER A 207 24.65 3.99 13.77
N GLU A 208 24.45 3.76 15.06
CA GLU A 208 25.51 3.79 16.09
C GLU A 208 25.97 2.38 16.49
N LYS A 209 25.35 1.33 15.93
CA LYS A 209 25.71 -0.05 16.24
C LYS A 209 27.08 -0.40 15.67
N LYS A 210 27.97 -0.90 16.54
CA LYS A 210 29.24 -1.51 16.12
C LYS A 210 28.99 -2.90 15.55
N PHE A 211 28.97 -3.01 14.23
CA PHE A 211 28.87 -4.30 13.55
C PHE A 211 30.22 -5.02 13.56
N LYS A 212 30.26 -6.28 13.99
CA LYS A 212 31.46 -7.10 13.87
C LYS A 212 31.79 -7.27 12.39
N LYS A 213 32.96 -6.84 11.94
CA LYS A 213 33.50 -7.24 10.63
C LYS A 213 33.67 -8.76 10.66
N LYS A 214 33.11 -9.46 9.67
CA LYS A 214 33.48 -10.86 9.42
C LYS A 214 34.91 -10.86 8.87
N ASN A 215 35.80 -11.58 9.55
CA ASN A 215 37.12 -11.94 9.03
C ASN A 215 36.97 -12.86 7.82
#